data_AF-A0A534CYZ1-F1
#
_entry.id   AF-A0A534CYZ1-F1
#
_cell.length_a   1.000
_cell.length_b   1.000
_cell.length_c   1.000
_cell.angle_alpha   90.00
_cell.angle_beta   90.00
_cell.angle_gamma   90.00
#
_symmetry.space_group_name_H-M   'P 1'
#
loop_
_entity.id
_entity.type
_entity.pdbx_description
1 polymer ?
#
loop_
_entity_poly.entity_id
_entity_poly.type
_entity_poly.pdbx_seq_one_letter_code
_entity_poly.pdbx_strand_id
1 'polypeptide(L)'
;MSRPPEAPPDFAPADREGSLEAPTRRPLAWRDAEFYDVEALERELERVYDICHGCRRCFSLCNAFPTLFDAVDASAGGEVAGIEKKVYWQVVDHCYLCDMCFMTKCPYVPPHPWNVDFPQLMLRA
;
A
#
# COMPACT_ATOMS: atom_id res chain seq x y z
N MET A 1 13.75 7.14 -15.84
CA MET A 1 13.35 5.84 -15.30
C MET A 1 14.53 5.27 -14.52
N SER A 2 14.64 5.63 -13.24
CA SER A 2 15.78 5.23 -12.40
C SER A 2 15.59 3.79 -11.93
N ARG A 3 16.61 2.95 -12.17
CA ARG A 3 16.60 1.52 -11.85
C ARG A 3 16.51 1.32 -10.34
N PRO A 4 15.59 0.50 -9.80
CA PRO A 4 15.55 0.19 -8.38
C PRO A 4 16.82 -0.59 -7.96
N PRO A 5 17.25 -0.47 -6.69
CA PRO A 5 18.39 -1.21 -6.16
C PRO A 5 18.13 -2.72 -6.19
N GLU A 6 19.21 -3.48 -6.47
CA GLU A 6 19.19 -4.92 -6.71
C GLU A 6 18.86 -5.70 -5.42
N ALA A 7 17.83 -6.55 -5.47
CA ALA A 7 17.41 -7.38 -4.35
C ALA A 7 18.36 -8.59 -4.17
N PRO A 8 18.56 -9.08 -2.92
CA PRO A 8 19.44 -10.22 -2.63
C PRO A 8 18.95 -11.54 -3.28
N PRO A 9 19.85 -12.51 -3.51
CA PRO A 9 19.69 -13.55 -4.53
C PRO A 9 18.76 -14.75 -4.21
N ASP A 10 18.06 -14.78 -3.06
CA ASP A 10 17.42 -16.00 -2.57
C ASP A 10 15.88 -15.97 -2.43
N PHE A 11 15.17 -15.06 -3.10
CA PHE A 11 13.70 -15.11 -3.13
C PHE A 11 13.16 -14.99 -4.56
N ALA A 12 12.19 -15.87 -4.85
CA ALA A 12 11.41 -16.14 -6.06
C ALA A 12 11.41 -15.07 -7.17
N PRO A 13 11.29 -15.47 -8.47
CA PRO A 13 11.33 -14.55 -9.60
C PRO A 13 10.38 -13.36 -9.39
N ALA A 14 10.90 -12.16 -9.66
CA ALA A 14 10.29 -10.86 -9.41
C ALA A 14 8.89 -10.65 -10.03
N ASP A 15 8.42 -11.60 -10.84
CA ASP A 15 7.18 -11.57 -11.61
C ASP A 15 6.08 -12.48 -11.04
N ARG A 16 6.27 -13.04 -9.85
CA ARG A 16 5.25 -13.89 -9.19
C ARG A 16 4.23 -13.07 -8.42
N GLU A 17 2.98 -13.50 -8.53
CA GLU A 17 1.86 -12.97 -7.76
C GLU A 17 2.08 -13.18 -6.25
N GLY A 18 2.08 -12.08 -5.50
CA GLY A 18 2.11 -12.07 -4.04
C GLY A 18 0.86 -12.70 -3.42
N SER A 19 0.89 -12.95 -2.10
CA SER A 19 -0.15 -13.65 -1.31
C SER A 19 -0.35 -15.13 -1.64
N LEU A 20 0.43 -15.72 -2.55
CA LEU A 20 0.46 -17.16 -2.83
C LEU A 20 1.44 -17.94 -1.94
N GLU A 21 2.43 -17.23 -1.40
CA GLU A 21 3.43 -17.74 -0.45
C GLU A 21 3.45 -16.80 0.77
N ALA A 22 4.12 -17.23 1.84
CA ALA A 22 4.27 -16.40 3.04
C ALA A 22 5.01 -15.09 2.69
N PRO A 23 4.39 -13.92 2.87
CA PRO A 23 5.03 -12.66 2.53
C PRO A 23 6.15 -12.32 3.52
N THR A 24 7.12 -11.53 3.06
CA THR A 24 8.17 -11.00 3.92
C THR A 24 7.74 -9.66 4.51
N ARG A 25 7.94 -9.47 5.81
CA ARG A 25 7.61 -8.21 6.51
C ARG A 25 8.86 -7.63 7.16
N ARG A 26 9.12 -6.35 6.91
CA ARG A 26 10.27 -5.63 7.50
C ARG A 26 9.82 -4.88 8.75
N PRO A 27 10.61 -4.80 9.82
CA PRO A 27 10.24 -3.99 10.98
C PRO A 27 10.09 -2.50 10.63
N LEU A 28 9.14 -1.80 11.27
CA LEU A 28 9.04 -0.35 11.17
C LEU A 28 10.24 0.32 11.85
N ALA A 29 10.84 1.27 11.14
CA ALA A 29 12.00 2.04 11.61
C ALA A 29 11.59 3.23 12.51
N TRP A 30 10.70 3.00 13.49
CA TRP A 30 10.09 4.06 14.33
C TRP A 30 11.07 4.88 15.18
N ARG A 31 12.32 4.44 15.28
CA ARG A 31 13.40 5.15 15.99
C ARG A 31 14.14 6.13 15.09
N ASP A 32 13.98 6.03 13.79
CA ASP A 32 14.67 6.86 12.81
C ASP A 32 13.88 8.16 12.61
N ALA A 33 14.59 9.28 12.39
CA ALA A 33 13.94 10.58 12.26
C ALA A 33 13.04 10.65 11.01
N GLU A 34 13.42 9.96 9.94
CA GLU A 34 12.65 9.87 8.70
C GLU A 34 11.28 9.20 8.88
N PHE A 35 11.09 8.41 9.94
CA PHE A 35 9.79 7.78 10.22
C PHE A 35 8.68 8.83 10.41
N TYR A 36 9.03 9.97 11.01
CA TYR A 36 8.10 11.05 11.35
C TYR A 36 7.97 12.12 10.24
N ASP A 37 8.64 11.95 9.09
CA ASP A 37 8.48 12.83 7.94
C ASP A 37 7.10 12.60 7.29
N VAL A 38 6.22 13.60 7.45
CA VAL A 38 4.85 13.60 6.95
C VAL A 38 4.83 13.59 5.42
N GLU A 39 5.71 14.33 4.75
CA GLU A 39 5.73 14.34 3.28
C GLU A 39 6.20 12.98 2.73
N ALA A 40 7.16 12.34 3.42
CA ALA A 40 7.58 10.98 3.07
C ALA A 40 6.47 9.96 3.28
N LEU A 41 5.66 10.11 4.34
CA LEU A 41 4.48 9.30 4.56
C LEU A 41 3.43 9.52 3.46
N GLU A 42 3.10 10.76 3.14
CA GLU A 42 2.09 11.10 2.13
C GLU A 42 2.48 10.59 0.74
N ARG A 43 3.76 10.68 0.35
CA ARG A 43 4.27 10.10 -0.90
C ARG A 43 4.08 8.59 -0.96
N GLU A 44 4.30 7.91 0.16
CA GLU A 44 4.14 6.45 0.24
C GLU A 44 2.66 6.03 0.28
N LEU A 45 1.80 6.79 0.96
CA LEU A 45 0.35 6.63 0.92
C LEU A 45 -0.16 6.76 -0.52
N GLU A 46 0.24 7.83 -1.22
CA GLU A 46 -0.16 8.06 -2.60
C GLU A 46 0.28 6.92 -3.53
N ARG A 47 1.53 6.46 -3.41
CA ARG A 47 2.05 5.30 -4.17
C ARG A 47 1.24 4.03 -3.94
N VAL A 48 0.96 3.70 -2.68
CA VAL A 48 0.22 2.48 -2.34
C VAL A 48 -1.24 2.59 -2.77
N TYR A 49 -1.86 3.75 -2.60
CA TYR A 49 -3.25 4.00 -3.02
C TYR A 49 -3.42 3.91 -4.52
N ASP A 50 -2.45 4.40 -5.30
CA ASP A 50 -2.43 4.27 -6.76
C ASP A 50 -2.41 2.79 -7.18
N ILE A 51 -1.54 1.99 -6.57
CA ILE A 51 -1.48 0.54 -6.79
C ILE A 51 -2.80 -0.14 -6.37
N CYS A 52 -3.38 0.25 -5.24
CA CYS A 52 -4.64 -0.30 -4.74
C CYS A 52 -5.80 0.03 -5.69
N HIS A 53 -5.90 1.28 -6.15
CA HIS A 53 -6.90 1.75 -7.10
C HIS A 53 -6.76 1.05 -8.46
N GLY A 54 -5.53 0.77 -8.90
CA GLY A 54 -5.27 0.07 -10.16
C GLY A 54 -5.75 -1.39 -10.16
N CYS A 55 -5.63 -2.13 -9.04
CA CYS A 55 -6.00 -3.55 -8.99
C CYS A 55 -7.37 -3.85 -8.35
N ARG A 56 -7.85 -3.01 -7.43
CA ARG A 56 -9.16 -3.08 -6.72
C ARG A 56 -9.55 -4.41 -6.07
N ARG A 57 -8.62 -5.36 -5.91
CA ARG A 57 -8.90 -6.72 -5.39
C ARG A 57 -9.38 -6.76 -3.94
N CYS A 58 -9.11 -5.71 -3.17
CA CYS A 58 -9.39 -5.68 -1.72
C CYS A 58 -10.73 -5.01 -1.37
N PHE A 59 -11.56 -4.63 -2.36
CA PHE A 59 -12.78 -3.83 -2.17
C PHE A 59 -13.76 -4.39 -1.12
N SER A 60 -13.77 -5.71 -0.90
CA SER A 60 -14.70 -6.39 0.00
C SER A 60 -14.15 -6.69 1.40
N LEU A 61 -12.92 -6.26 1.73
CA LEU A 61 -12.26 -6.68 2.97
C LEU A 61 -12.52 -5.74 4.17
N CYS A 62 -12.39 -4.44 3.98
CA CYS A 62 -12.65 -3.41 4.99
C CYS A 62 -13.09 -2.11 4.29
N ASN A 63 -13.55 -1.13 5.06
CA ASN A 63 -14.06 0.13 4.49
C ASN A 63 -12.95 1.01 3.89
N ALA A 64 -11.67 0.76 4.18
CA ALA A 64 -10.56 1.56 3.64
C ALA A 64 -10.56 1.56 2.10
N PHE A 65 -10.80 0.40 1.48
CA PHE A 65 -10.73 0.25 0.03
C PHE A 65 -11.92 0.88 -0.70
N PRO A 66 -13.20 0.64 -0.32
CA PRO A 66 -14.33 1.40 -0.85
C PRO A 66 -14.17 2.90 -0.67
N THR A 67 -13.77 3.38 0.52
CA THR A 67 -13.53 4.81 0.75
C THR A 67 -12.53 5.41 -0.22
N LEU A 68 -11.41 4.72 -0.46
CA LEU A 68 -10.42 5.13 -1.45
C LEU A 68 -11.01 5.13 -2.87
N PHE A 69 -11.64 4.03 -3.27
CA PHE A 69 -12.08 3.84 -4.66
C PHE A 69 -13.21 4.79 -5.02
N ASP A 70 -14.19 4.96 -4.14
CA ASP A 70 -15.32 5.87 -4.35
C ASP A 70 -14.83 7.33 -4.48
N ALA A 71 -13.84 7.73 -3.66
CA ALA A 71 -13.26 9.05 -3.74
C ALA A 71 -12.50 9.29 -5.05
N VAL A 72 -11.74 8.29 -5.52
CA VAL A 72 -11.03 8.39 -6.80
C VAL A 72 -12.02 8.42 -7.97
N ASP A 73 -13.04 7.56 -7.95
CA ASP A 73 -14.07 7.50 -9.00
C ASP A 73 -14.91 8.79 -9.07
N ALA A 74 -15.09 9.48 -7.96
CA ALA A 74 -15.74 10.78 -7.90
C ALA A 74 -14.83 11.96 -8.30
N SER A 75 -13.52 11.74 -8.42
CA SER A 75 -12.56 12.79 -8.79
C SER A 75 -12.62 13.11 -10.28
N ALA A 76 -12.29 14.33 -10.66
CA ALA A 76 -12.37 14.77 -12.06
C ALA A 76 -11.44 14.00 -13.02
N GLY A 77 -10.32 13.47 -12.50
CA GLY A 77 -9.33 12.73 -13.28
C GLY A 77 -9.44 11.22 -13.17
N GLY A 78 -10.18 10.69 -12.18
CA GLY A 78 -10.14 9.28 -11.85
C GLY A 78 -8.79 8.83 -11.27
N GLU A 79 -8.00 9.75 -10.73
CA GLU A 79 -6.63 9.52 -10.27
C GLU A 79 -6.48 9.85 -8.78
N VAL A 80 -5.61 9.14 -8.06
CA VAL A 80 -5.35 9.38 -6.62
C VAL A 80 -4.79 10.79 -6.36
N ALA A 81 -4.06 11.37 -7.31
CA ALA A 81 -3.57 12.75 -7.22
C ALA A 81 -4.72 13.79 -7.19
N GLY A 82 -5.94 13.41 -7.62
CA GLY A 82 -7.10 14.28 -7.69
C GLY A 82 -7.99 14.27 -6.43
N ILE A 83 -7.71 13.44 -5.43
CA ILE A 83 -8.51 13.37 -4.19
C ILE A 83 -7.90 14.23 -3.09
N GLU A 84 -8.74 14.77 -2.20
CA GLU A 84 -8.27 15.58 -1.08
C GLU A 84 -7.44 14.75 -0.09
N LYS A 85 -6.36 15.34 0.46
CA LYS A 85 -5.52 14.65 1.47
C LYS A 85 -6.29 14.24 2.73
N LYS A 86 -7.43 14.88 3.01
CA LYS A 86 -8.34 14.44 4.09
C LYS A 86 -8.88 13.01 3.86
N VAL A 87 -9.11 12.62 2.60
CA VAL A 87 -9.56 11.27 2.26
C VAL A 87 -8.52 10.22 2.64
N TYR A 88 -7.23 10.56 2.55
CA TYR A 88 -6.16 9.63 2.92
C TYR A 88 -6.31 9.20 4.38
N TRP A 89 -6.55 10.16 5.27
CA TRP A 89 -6.78 9.88 6.69
C TRP A 89 -8.07 9.08 6.95
N GLN A 90 -9.12 9.29 6.15
CA GLN A 90 -10.34 8.46 6.23
C GLN A 90 -10.06 6.99 5.83
N VAL A 91 -9.21 6.78 4.83
CA VAL A 91 -8.76 5.43 4.43
C VAL A 91 -7.95 4.79 5.55
N VAL A 92 -7.07 5.54 6.22
CA VAL A 92 -6.30 5.10 7.39
C VAL A 92 -7.23 4.67 8.53
N ASP A 93 -8.20 5.49 8.91
CA ASP A 93 -9.18 5.21 9.97
C ASP A 93 -10.03 3.96 9.72
N HIS A 94 -10.18 3.57 8.45
CA HIS A 94 -10.93 2.39 8.03
C HIS A 94 -10.07 1.13 7.81
N CYS A 95 -8.79 1.17 8.17
CA CYS A 95 -7.96 -0.02 8.27
C CYS A 95 -8.08 -0.67 9.65
N TYR A 96 -8.48 -1.95 9.67
CA TYR A 96 -8.64 -2.69 10.92
C TYR A 96 -7.39 -3.46 11.34
N LEU A 97 -6.26 -3.25 10.66
CA LEU A 97 -4.97 -3.90 10.96
C LEU A 97 -5.06 -5.43 11.08
N CYS A 98 -5.94 -6.08 10.32
CA CYS A 98 -6.21 -7.51 10.40
C CYS A 98 -5.37 -8.37 9.45
N ASP A 99 -4.51 -7.75 8.64
CA ASP A 99 -3.64 -8.39 7.64
C ASP A 99 -4.32 -9.19 6.52
N MET A 100 -5.66 -9.21 6.42
CA MET A 100 -6.35 -9.98 5.38
C MET A 100 -5.98 -9.55 3.96
N CYS A 101 -5.84 -8.25 3.70
CA CYS A 101 -5.42 -7.75 2.39
C CYS A 101 -3.98 -8.17 2.05
N PHE A 102 -3.09 -8.13 3.04
CA PHE A 102 -1.68 -8.46 2.90
C PHE A 102 -1.47 -9.97 2.71
N MET A 103 -2.11 -10.80 3.54
CA MET A 103 -1.87 -12.24 3.56
C MET A 103 -2.60 -12.99 2.45
N THR A 104 -3.75 -12.49 1.96
CA THR A 104 -4.67 -13.33 1.17
C THR A 104 -5.15 -12.74 -0.15
N LYS A 105 -4.94 -11.45 -0.43
CA LYS A 105 -5.50 -10.78 -1.62
C LYS A 105 -4.52 -9.99 -2.46
N CYS A 106 -3.56 -9.32 -1.83
CA CYS A 106 -2.70 -8.38 -2.52
C CYS A 106 -1.64 -9.15 -3.35
N PRO A 107 -1.65 -9.01 -4.68
CA PRO A 107 -0.68 -9.68 -5.55
C PRO A 107 0.71 -9.02 -5.51
N TYR A 108 0.88 -7.95 -4.73
CA TYR A 108 2.06 -7.09 -4.76
C TYR A 108 2.77 -7.02 -3.41
N VAL A 109 2.46 -7.94 -2.49
CA VAL A 109 3.16 -8.06 -1.21
C VAL A 109 4.60 -8.55 -1.41
N PRO A 110 5.52 -8.22 -0.49
CA PRO A 110 6.92 -8.65 -0.60
C PRO A 110 7.02 -10.18 -0.65
N PRO A 111 7.89 -10.77 -1.49
CA PRO A 111 9.05 -10.14 -2.15
C PRO A 111 8.76 -9.43 -3.49
N HIS A 112 7.49 -9.25 -3.89
CA HIS A 112 7.16 -8.52 -5.10
C HIS A 112 7.83 -7.12 -5.11
N PRO A 113 8.37 -6.64 -6.25
CA PRO A 113 9.14 -5.39 -6.32
C PRO A 113 8.41 -4.13 -5.83
N TRP A 114 7.07 -4.12 -5.91
CA TRP A 114 6.25 -3.01 -5.41
C TRP A 114 6.10 -2.99 -3.89
N ASN A 115 6.44 -4.09 -3.21
CA ASN A 115 6.59 -4.19 -1.76
C ASN A 115 5.42 -3.56 -0.98
N VAL A 116 4.19 -3.96 -1.29
CA VAL A 116 2.97 -3.39 -0.68
C VAL A 116 2.68 -4.09 0.64
N ASP A 117 2.83 -3.38 1.76
CA ASP A 117 2.34 -3.79 3.07
C ASP A 117 1.37 -2.72 3.60
N PHE A 118 0.13 -2.78 3.10
CA PHE A 118 -0.90 -1.80 3.41
C PHE A 118 -1.15 -1.66 4.92
N PRO A 119 -1.38 -2.74 5.70
CA PRO A 119 -1.59 -2.62 7.15
C PRO A 119 -0.41 -1.98 7.88
N GLN A 120 0.83 -2.30 7.49
CA GLN A 120 2.00 -1.69 8.10
C GLN A 120 2.14 -0.20 7.77
N LEU A 121 1.75 0.22 6.56
CA LEU A 121 1.68 1.64 6.21
C LEU A 121 0.61 2.36 7.03
N MET A 122 -0.56 1.75 7.22
CA MET A 122 -1.63 2.33 8.06
C MET A 122 -1.22 2.39 9.53
N LEU A 123 -0.38 1.49 10.02
CA LEU A 123 0.18 1.55 11.38
C LEU A 123 1.14 2.73 11.58
N ARG A 124 1.80 3.19 10.51
CA ARG A 124 2.65 4.40 10.54
C ARG A 124 1.81 5.68 10.45
N ALA A 125 0.71 5.63 9.71
CA ALA A 125 -0.18 6.75 9.48
C ALA A 125 -1.04 7.08 10.70
#